data_AF-A0A925L9B0-F1
#
_entry.id   AF-A0A925L9B0-F1
#
_cell.length_a   1.000
_cell.length_b   1.000
_cell.length_c   1.000
_cell.angle_alpha   90.00
_cell.angle_beta   90.00
_cell.angle_gamma   90.00
#
_symmetry.space_group_name_H-M   'P 1'
#
loop_
_entity.id
_entity.type
_entity.pdbx_description
1 polymer ?
#
loop_
_entity_poly.entity_id
_entity_poly.type
_entity_poly.pdbx_seq_one_letter_code
_entity_poly.pdbx_strand_id
1 'polypeptide(L)'
;MNRFHVHAHVEDLPASIAFYTKMFAAEPTRVESDYAKWMLDDPRINFAISSRGGKPGVDHLGFQTDTVEELAVLKARAEAADMTLLDEGETSCCYARSDKHWITDPQGIAWEHFHTLSNIPVFSEGKTSAAPDASACCASDAPRGKPIDIPVKSASSCC
;
A
#
# COMPACT_ATOMS: atom_id res chain seq x y z
N MET A 1 0.37 14.42 -10.77
CA MET A 1 0.64 13.17 -11.54
C MET A 1 0.78 12.08 -10.50
N ASN A 2 0.08 10.96 -10.59
CA ASN A 2 0.04 9.98 -9.49
C ASN A 2 1.39 9.27 -9.32
N ARG A 3 1.73 8.87 -8.09
CA ARG A 3 2.93 8.08 -7.75
C ARG A 3 2.49 6.65 -7.51
N PHE A 4 3.13 5.68 -8.15
CA PHE A 4 2.82 4.28 -7.86
C PHE A 4 3.31 3.94 -6.46
N HIS A 5 2.47 3.31 -5.66
CA HIS A 5 2.77 2.89 -4.30
C HIS A 5 2.84 1.37 -4.20
N VAL A 6 3.83 0.88 -3.47
CA VAL A 6 3.97 -0.53 -3.12
C VAL A 6 4.43 -0.62 -1.69
N HIS A 7 3.75 -1.46 -0.90
CA HIS A 7 4.26 -1.89 0.41
C HIS A 7 4.48 -3.39 0.39
N ALA A 8 5.68 -3.81 0.81
CA ALA A 8 6.02 -5.21 1.02
C ALA A 8 6.40 -5.52 2.48
N HIS A 9 6.02 -6.69 2.95
CA HIS A 9 6.53 -7.26 4.20
C HIS A 9 7.87 -7.94 3.96
N VAL A 10 8.82 -7.69 4.86
CA VAL A 10 10.18 -8.26 4.81
C VAL A 10 10.53 -8.92 6.14
N GLU A 11 11.29 -10.01 6.07
CA GLU A 11 11.73 -10.75 7.26
C GLU A 11 12.88 -10.03 7.98
N ASP A 12 13.87 -9.56 7.23
CA ASP A 12 15.03 -8.82 7.73
C ASP A 12 15.05 -7.41 7.10
N LEU A 13 14.68 -6.42 7.91
CA LEU A 13 14.61 -5.03 7.47
C LEU A 13 15.99 -4.46 7.12
N PRO A 14 17.03 -4.54 7.98
CA PRO A 14 18.38 -4.10 7.62
C PRO A 14 18.91 -4.70 6.31
N ALA A 15 18.76 -6.01 6.12
CA ALA A 15 19.20 -6.67 4.88
C ALA A 15 18.43 -6.16 3.66
N SER A 16 17.11 -5.97 3.81
CA SER A 16 16.25 -5.46 2.74
C SER A 16 16.56 -3.99 2.40
N ILE A 17 16.82 -3.14 3.39
CA ILE A 17 17.27 -1.75 3.16
C ILE A 17 18.56 -1.75 2.35
N ALA A 18 19.55 -2.56 2.74
CA ALA A 18 20.82 -2.64 2.02
C ALA A 18 20.65 -3.10 0.56
N PHE A 19 19.72 -4.02 0.31
CA PHE A 19 19.39 -4.50 -1.03
C PHE A 19 18.72 -3.40 -1.88
N TYR A 20 17.61 -2.83 -1.40
CA TYR A 20 16.83 -1.85 -2.17
C TYR A 20 17.58 -0.54 -2.39
N THR A 21 18.40 -0.12 -1.43
CA THR A 21 19.26 1.06 -1.61
C THR A 21 20.20 0.91 -2.80
N LYS A 22 20.79 -0.28 -2.96
CA LYS A 22 21.64 -0.59 -4.13
C LYS A 22 20.82 -0.73 -5.41
N MET A 23 19.68 -1.41 -5.34
CA MET A 23 18.83 -1.65 -6.51
C MET A 23 18.28 -0.34 -7.09
N PHE A 24 17.85 0.58 -6.24
CA PHE A 24 17.33 1.89 -6.63
C PHE A 24 18.43 2.93 -6.84
N ALA A 25 19.67 2.63 -6.47
CA ALA A 25 20.76 3.61 -6.40
C ALA A 25 20.35 4.88 -5.62
N ALA A 26 19.55 4.71 -4.56
CA ALA A 26 18.98 5.80 -3.78
C ALA A 26 18.80 5.38 -2.31
N GLU A 27 19.13 6.28 -1.40
CA GLU A 27 18.88 6.09 0.03
C GLU A 27 17.38 6.20 0.36
N PRO A 28 16.88 5.49 1.39
CA PRO A 28 15.52 5.65 1.85
C PRO A 28 15.27 7.08 2.35
N THR A 29 14.17 7.67 1.92
CA THR A 29 13.67 8.96 2.41
C THR A 29 13.19 8.93 3.85
N ARG A 30 12.90 7.73 4.38
CA ARG A 30 12.55 7.52 5.79
C ARG A 30 12.99 6.14 6.24
N VAL A 31 13.56 6.08 7.43
CA VAL A 31 13.92 4.83 8.13
C VAL A 31 13.43 4.92 9.57
N GLU A 32 12.76 3.88 10.02
CA GLU A 32 12.33 3.64 11.39
C GLU A 32 12.78 2.22 11.79
N SER A 33 12.58 1.84 13.07
CA SER A 33 13.02 0.54 13.58
C SER A 33 12.41 -0.68 12.84
N ASP A 34 11.25 -0.49 12.21
CA ASP A 34 10.45 -1.55 11.60
C ASP A 34 9.87 -1.16 10.22
N TYR A 35 10.33 -0.04 9.67
CA TYR A 35 9.81 0.53 8.42
C TYR A 35 10.91 1.29 7.65
N ALA A 36 10.88 1.19 6.33
CA ALA A 36 11.68 2.06 5.46
C ALA A 36 10.89 2.45 4.20
N LYS A 37 11.14 3.65 3.68
CA LYS A 37 10.46 4.20 2.50
C LYS A 37 11.40 4.93 1.56
N TRP A 38 11.24 4.69 0.26
CA TRP A 38 11.87 5.43 -0.83
C TRP A 38 10.82 6.22 -1.61
N MET A 39 11.16 7.47 -1.96
CA MET A 39 10.40 8.29 -2.90
C MET A 39 11.29 8.52 -4.12
N LEU A 40 11.05 7.76 -5.19
CA LEU A 40 11.87 7.76 -6.41
C LEU A 40 11.17 8.57 -7.49
N ASP A 41 11.86 9.45 -8.22
CA ASP A 41 11.20 10.25 -9.27
C ASP A 41 11.23 9.61 -10.65
N ASP A 42 12.22 8.75 -10.93
CA ASP A 42 12.33 7.98 -12.16
C ASP A 42 12.84 6.55 -11.87
N PRO A 43 11.96 5.53 -11.89
CA PRO A 43 10.50 5.62 -12.07
C PRO A 43 9.81 6.29 -10.87
N ARG A 44 8.64 6.94 -11.11
CA ARG A 44 7.90 7.68 -10.07
C ARG A 44 7.19 6.74 -9.07
N ILE A 45 7.91 6.32 -8.03
CA ILE A 45 7.48 5.29 -7.07
C ILE A 45 7.55 5.81 -5.63
N ASN A 46 6.59 5.41 -4.80
CA ASN A 46 6.65 5.37 -3.34
C ASN A 46 6.79 3.89 -2.96
N PHE A 47 7.97 3.48 -2.52
CA PHE A 47 8.24 2.10 -2.18
C PHE A 47 8.46 1.99 -0.68
N ALA A 48 7.67 1.17 -0.01
CA ALA A 48 7.73 0.95 1.42
C ALA A 48 7.97 -0.51 1.76
N ILE A 49 8.74 -0.75 2.81
CA ILE A 49 8.90 -2.07 3.42
C ILE A 49 8.70 -1.99 4.92
N SER A 50 8.14 -3.05 5.50
CA SER A 50 8.07 -3.20 6.96
C SER A 50 8.38 -4.62 7.41
N SER A 51 8.97 -4.74 8.60
CA SER A 51 9.06 -6.00 9.33
C SER A 51 7.86 -6.25 10.26
N ARG A 52 6.91 -5.32 10.29
CA ARG A 52 5.58 -5.52 10.87
C ARG A 52 4.65 -6.20 9.88
N GLY A 53 3.94 -7.23 10.30
CA GLY A 53 2.82 -7.81 9.57
C GLY A 53 2.89 -9.33 9.39
N GLY A 54 2.28 -9.79 8.30
CA GLY A 54 2.11 -11.20 7.96
C GLY A 54 3.29 -11.80 7.18
N LYS A 55 2.98 -12.74 6.28
CA LYS A 55 3.99 -13.45 5.46
C LYS A 55 4.80 -12.46 4.59
N PRO A 56 6.12 -12.64 4.44
CA PRO A 56 6.92 -11.84 3.51
C PRO A 56 6.37 -11.86 2.08
N GLY A 57 6.45 -10.71 1.40
CA GLY A 57 5.90 -10.50 0.07
C GLY A 57 5.20 -9.16 -0.08
N VAL A 58 4.66 -8.90 -1.27
CA VAL A 58 3.82 -7.72 -1.52
C VAL A 58 2.58 -7.81 -0.65
N ASP A 59 2.35 -6.77 0.16
CA ASP A 59 1.18 -6.65 1.03
C ASP A 59 0.04 -5.95 0.27
N HIS A 60 0.33 -4.77 -0.28
CA HIS A 60 -0.63 -4.00 -1.08
C HIS A 60 0.04 -3.12 -2.14
N LEU A 61 -0.77 -2.71 -3.10
CA LEU A 61 -0.42 -1.78 -4.17
C LEU A 61 -1.18 -0.46 -3.97
N GLY A 62 -0.85 0.58 -4.72
CA GLY A 62 -1.59 1.81 -4.61
C GLY A 62 -1.17 2.97 -5.51
N PHE A 63 -1.86 4.08 -5.30
CA PHE A 63 -1.50 5.37 -5.88
C PHE A 63 -1.52 6.46 -4.82
N GLN A 64 -0.38 7.13 -4.65
CA GLN A 64 -0.31 8.39 -3.93
C GLN A 64 -0.60 9.53 -4.90
N THR A 65 -1.47 10.44 -4.47
CA THR A 65 -1.88 11.63 -5.21
C THR A 65 -1.29 12.89 -4.59
N ASP A 66 -1.05 13.90 -5.44
CA ASP A 66 -0.48 15.16 -4.99
C ASP A 66 -1.57 16.12 -4.48
N THR A 67 -2.84 15.90 -4.84
CA THR A 67 -3.99 16.70 -4.38
C THR A 67 -5.23 15.88 -4.06
N VAL A 68 -6.15 16.47 -3.29
CA VAL A 68 -7.45 15.85 -2.94
C VAL A 68 -8.35 15.67 -4.17
N GLU A 69 -8.24 16.55 -5.16
CA GLU A 69 -9.00 16.44 -6.42
C GLU A 69 -8.51 15.23 -7.24
N GLU A 70 -7.20 14.99 -7.29
CA GLU A 70 -6.65 13.78 -7.91
C GLU A 70 -7.13 12.51 -7.18
N LEU A 71 -7.20 12.54 -5.83
CA LEU A 71 -7.73 11.43 -5.03
C LEU A 71 -9.23 11.17 -5.31
N ALA A 72 -10.03 12.23 -5.43
CA ALA A 72 -11.45 12.12 -5.75
C ALA A 72 -11.67 11.51 -7.15
N VAL A 73 -10.82 11.85 -8.13
CA VAL A 73 -10.84 11.23 -9.46
C VAL A 73 -10.54 9.73 -9.39
N LEU A 74 -9.56 9.31 -8.58
CA LEU A 74 -9.26 7.89 -8.37
C LEU A 74 -10.42 7.14 -7.70
N LYS A 75 -11.06 7.77 -6.70
CA LYS A 75 -12.23 7.21 -6.03
C LYS A 75 -13.39 6.97 -6.99
N ALA A 76 -13.73 7.96 -7.81
CA ALA A 76 -14.80 7.80 -8.81
C ALA A 76 -14.50 6.68 -9.83
N ARG A 77 -13.23 6.49 -10.21
CA ARG A 77 -12.83 5.37 -11.09
C ARG A 77 -12.98 4.01 -10.41
N ALA A 78 -12.67 3.93 -9.13
CA ALA A 78 -12.83 2.72 -8.35
C ALA A 78 -14.30 2.31 -8.18
N GLU A 79 -15.16 3.28 -7.86
CA GLU A 79 -16.61 3.07 -7.80
C GLU A 79 -17.18 2.60 -9.14
N ALA A 80 -16.69 3.17 -10.24
CA ALA A 80 -17.08 2.76 -11.59
C ALA A 80 -16.56 1.37 -12.00
N ALA A 81 -15.52 0.85 -11.32
CA ALA A 81 -14.96 -0.47 -11.59
C ALA A 81 -15.73 -1.61 -10.90
N ASP A 82 -16.87 -1.32 -10.26
CA ASP A 82 -17.71 -2.27 -9.52
C ASP A 82 -16.95 -3.02 -8.41
N MET A 83 -15.91 -2.36 -7.87
CA MET A 83 -15.07 -2.92 -6.82
C MET A 83 -15.64 -2.50 -5.47
N THR A 84 -15.65 -3.42 -4.50
CA THR A 84 -16.05 -3.11 -3.12
C THR A 84 -15.11 -2.05 -2.56
N LEU A 85 -15.61 -0.82 -2.43
CA LEU A 85 -14.85 0.29 -1.89
C LEU A 85 -15.02 0.32 -0.37
N LEU A 86 -13.89 0.33 0.34
CA LEU A 86 -13.84 0.65 1.76
C LEU A 86 -13.28 2.06 1.92
N ASP A 87 -14.17 2.99 2.25
CA ASP A 87 -13.83 4.39 2.47
C ASP A 87 -13.43 4.60 3.94
N GLU A 88 -12.15 4.81 4.20
CA GLU A 88 -11.65 5.02 5.57
C GLU A 88 -11.58 6.51 5.96
N GLY A 89 -11.56 7.43 4.99
CA GLY A 89 -11.50 8.89 5.24
C GLY A 89 -10.10 9.37 5.70
N GLU A 90 -10.05 10.41 6.54
CA GLU A 90 -8.80 10.88 7.15
C GLU A 90 -8.28 9.84 8.14
N THR A 91 -7.08 9.31 7.89
CA THR A 91 -6.45 8.28 8.73
C THR A 91 -5.00 8.65 9.03
N SER A 92 -4.51 8.15 10.16
CA SER A 92 -3.10 8.30 10.57
C SER A 92 -2.47 6.91 10.64
N CYS A 93 -1.65 6.56 9.64
CA CYS A 93 -1.04 5.25 9.48
C CYS A 93 0.30 5.34 8.72
N CYS A 94 1.20 4.38 8.95
CA CYS A 94 2.53 4.32 8.34
C CYS A 94 3.33 5.62 8.54
N TYR A 95 3.18 6.21 9.72
CA TYR A 95 3.81 7.47 10.09
C TYR A 95 3.43 8.69 9.21
N ALA A 96 2.29 8.62 8.54
CA ALA A 96 1.69 9.73 7.82
C ALA A 96 0.22 9.92 8.23
N ARG A 97 -0.24 11.17 8.20
CA ARG A 97 -1.67 11.50 8.15
C ARG A 97 -2.04 11.65 6.69
N SER A 98 -3.08 10.94 6.26
CA SER A 98 -3.52 10.92 4.86
C SER A 98 -5.03 10.77 4.77
N ASP A 99 -5.63 11.35 3.75
CA ASP A 99 -6.95 10.93 3.29
C ASP A 99 -6.77 9.69 2.42
N LYS A 100 -7.53 8.62 2.70
CA LYS A 100 -7.39 7.36 1.95
C LYS A 100 -8.67 6.55 1.80
N HIS A 101 -8.66 5.69 0.79
CA HIS A 101 -9.64 4.64 0.60
C HIS A 101 -8.97 3.39 0.04
N TRP A 102 -9.61 2.24 0.29
CA TRP A 102 -9.15 0.93 -0.13
C TRP A 102 -10.11 0.28 -1.09
N ILE A 103 -9.54 -0.51 -1.99
CA ILE A 103 -10.26 -1.29 -2.97
C ILE A 103 -9.60 -2.66 -3.05
N THR A 104 -10.40 -3.73 -3.17
CA THR A 104 -9.87 -5.07 -3.44
C THR A 104 -10.16 -5.47 -4.88
N ASP A 105 -9.15 -5.96 -5.59
CA ASP A 105 -9.32 -6.44 -6.96
C ASP A 105 -9.95 -7.83 -7.06
N PRO A 106 -10.33 -8.27 -8.27
CA PRO A 106 -10.95 -9.59 -8.45
C PRO A 106 -10.04 -10.77 -8.07
N GLN A 107 -8.74 -10.55 -7.88
CA GLN A 107 -7.76 -11.53 -7.41
C GLN A 107 -7.52 -11.45 -5.90
N GLY A 108 -8.15 -10.50 -5.20
CA GLY A 108 -7.98 -10.30 -3.77
C GLY A 108 -6.80 -9.42 -3.39
N ILE A 109 -6.17 -8.73 -4.35
CA ILE A 109 -5.08 -7.79 -4.08
C ILE A 109 -5.68 -6.50 -3.53
N ALA A 110 -5.13 -6.01 -2.41
CA ALA A 110 -5.52 -4.74 -1.83
C ALA A 110 -4.83 -3.58 -2.55
N TRP A 111 -5.62 -2.55 -2.84
CA TRP A 111 -5.19 -1.29 -3.46
C TRP A 111 -5.51 -0.13 -2.53
N GLU A 112 -4.49 0.67 -2.20
CA GLU A 112 -4.58 1.89 -1.39
C GLU A 112 -4.50 3.12 -2.31
N HIS A 113 -5.48 4.01 -2.24
CA HIS A 113 -5.38 5.33 -2.84
C HIS A 113 -5.34 6.37 -1.74
N PHE A 114 -4.36 7.27 -1.78
CA PHE A 114 -4.21 8.24 -0.70
C PHE A 114 -3.61 9.57 -1.14
N HIS A 115 -3.86 10.59 -0.32
CA HIS A 115 -3.20 11.88 -0.36
C HIS A 115 -2.54 12.13 1.00
N THR A 116 -1.22 12.25 1.05
CA THR A 116 -0.48 12.50 2.30
C THR A 116 -0.58 13.96 2.71
N LEU A 117 -1.15 14.20 3.90
CA LEU A 117 -1.32 15.53 4.49
C LEU A 117 -0.10 15.94 5.33
N SER A 118 0.46 15.03 6.12
CA SER A 118 1.62 15.31 6.97
C SER A 118 2.31 14.03 7.45
N ASN A 119 3.56 14.16 7.93
CA ASN A 119 4.25 13.09 8.65
C ASN A 119 3.93 13.16 10.15
N ILE A 120 3.80 12.01 10.79
CA ILE A 120 3.62 11.85 12.24
C ILE A 120 4.77 11.00 12.84
N PRO A 121 5.10 11.15 14.13
CA PRO A 121 6.23 10.44 14.74
C PRO A 121 5.90 8.99 15.14
N VAL A 122 4.63 8.58 15.03
CA VAL A 122 4.16 7.25 15.44
C VAL A 122 3.55 6.49 14.27
N PHE A 123 3.61 5.16 14.32
CA PHE A 123 3.14 4.29 13.24
C PHE A 123 1.64 4.48 12.92
N SER A 124 0.82 4.67 13.95
CA SER A 124 -0.59 5.04 13.82
C SER A 124 -1.02 5.92 14.99
N GLU A 125 -1.88 6.89 14.74
CA GLU A 125 -2.61 7.64 15.77
C GLU A 125 -4.08 7.24 15.71
N GLY A 126 -4.51 6.38 16.64
CA GLY A 126 -5.94 6.09 16.82
C GLY A 126 -6.58 7.06 17.82
N LYS A 127 -7.82 7.50 17.55
CA LYS A 127 -8.70 7.96 18.64
C LYS A 127 -8.92 6.78 19.57
N THR A 128 -8.61 6.98 20.85
CA THR A 128 -8.57 5.97 21.90
C THR A 128 -9.87 5.14 21.99
N SER A 129 -9.82 3.86 21.56
CA SER A 129 -10.56 2.76 22.20
C SER A 129 -10.13 1.37 21.70
N ALA A 130 -9.42 0.66 22.58
CA ALA A 130 -9.33 -0.80 22.79
C ALA A 130 -8.69 -1.74 21.72
N ALA A 131 -7.72 -2.51 22.24
CA ALA A 131 -7.04 -3.73 21.75
C ALA A 131 -5.92 -3.56 20.68
N PRO A 132 -4.75 -4.23 20.86
CA PRO A 132 -3.62 -4.15 19.95
C PRO A 132 -3.79 -5.18 18.84
N ASP A 133 -4.79 -5.01 17.98
CA ASP A 133 -4.80 -5.75 16.72
C ASP A 133 -4.11 -4.88 15.67
N ALA A 134 -3.03 -5.42 15.11
CA ALA A 134 -2.26 -4.82 14.03
C ALA A 134 -3.05 -4.71 12.70
N SER A 135 -4.39 -4.75 12.75
CA SER A 135 -5.28 -4.86 11.59
C SER A 135 -5.74 -3.51 11.03
N ALA A 136 -5.71 -2.42 11.81
CA ALA A 136 -6.38 -1.16 11.42
C ALA A 136 -5.57 -0.25 10.48
N CYS A 137 -4.46 -0.74 9.91
CA CYS A 137 -3.48 0.09 9.22
C CYS A 137 -3.04 -0.48 7.87
N CYS A 138 -2.88 -1.80 7.81
CA CYS A 138 -2.70 -2.57 6.58
C CYS A 138 -4.04 -3.25 6.23
N ALA A 139 -4.23 -3.67 4.98
CA ALA A 139 -5.47 -4.21 4.40
C ALA A 139 -6.06 -5.50 5.04
N SER A 140 -5.70 -5.80 6.28
CA SER A 140 -6.17 -6.93 7.08
C SER A 140 -7.70 -6.99 7.15
N ASP A 141 -8.38 -5.84 7.13
CA ASP A 141 -9.85 -5.74 7.15
C ASP A 141 -10.48 -5.46 5.77
N ALA A 142 -9.66 -5.37 4.70
CA ALA A 142 -10.20 -5.33 3.35
C ALA A 142 -10.73 -6.72 2.98
N PRO A 143 -12.00 -6.86 2.55
CA PRO A 143 -12.56 -8.15 2.19
C PRO A 143 -11.74 -8.69 1.02
N ARG A 144 -10.96 -9.76 1.29
CA ARG A 144 -10.30 -10.52 0.23
C ARG A 144 -11.40 -11.10 -0.65
N GLY A 145 -11.50 -10.63 -1.88
CA GLY A 145 -12.38 -11.23 -2.88
C GLY A 145 -12.11 -12.72 -2.96
N LYS A 146 -13.16 -13.55 -3.00
CA LYS A 146 -12.99 -14.97 -3.32
C LYS A 146 -12.32 -15.04 -4.69
N PRO A 147 -11.23 -15.80 -4.86
CA PRO A 147 -10.62 -15.99 -6.18
C PRO A 147 -11.71 -16.48 -7.14
N ILE A 148 -12.02 -15.68 -8.16
CA ILE A 148 -12.79 -16.19 -9.28
C ILE A 148 -11.78 -17.02 -10.08
N ASP A 149 -11.95 -18.34 -10.06
CA ASP A 149 -11.23 -19.24 -10.96
C ASP A 149 -11.58 -18.85 -12.40
N ILE A 150 -10.78 -17.94 -12.98
CA ILE A 150 -10.82 -17.67 -14.41
C ILE A 150 -9.99 -18.80 -15.03
N PRO A 151 -10.62 -19.75 -15.75
CA PRO A 151 -9.86 -20.80 -16.42
C PRO A 151 -9.10 -20.15 -17.57
N VAL A 152 -7.81 -19.85 -17.35
CA VAL A 152 -6.90 -19.54 -18.44
C VAL A 152 -6.77 -20.85 -19.22
N LYS A 153 -7.45 -20.94 -20.37
CA LYS A 153 -7.21 -22.01 -21.32
C LYS A 153 -5.75 -21.91 -21.73
N SER A 154 -4.91 -22.79 -21.19
CA SER A 154 -3.57 -23.05 -21.70
C SER A 154 -3.71 -23.53 -23.14
N ALA A 155 -3.63 -22.59 -24.09
CA ALA A 155 -3.42 -22.92 -25.48
C ALA A 155 -2.00 -23.49 -25.59
N SER A 156 -1.92 -24.80 -25.46
CA SER A 156 -0.78 -25.58 -25.90
C SER A 156 -0.71 -25.45 -27.43
N SER A 157 0.32 -24.76 -27.91
CA SER A 157 0.79 -24.94 -29.28
C SER A 157 2.29 -24.63 -29.34
N CYS A 158 3.02 -25.69 -29.67
CA CYS A 158 4.35 -25.85 -30.28
C CYS A 158 4.97 -24.61 -30.97
N CYS A 159 6.29 -24.45 -31.12
CA CYS A 159 7.39 -25.42 -31.27
C CYS A 159 8.64 -25.03 -30.46
#